data_AF-C8WVP6-F1
#
_entry.id   AF-C8WVP6-F1
#
_cell.length_a   1.000
_cell.length_b   1.000
_cell.length_c   1.000
_cell.angle_alpha   90.00
_cell.angle_beta   90.00
_cell.angle_gamma   90.00
#
_symmetry.space_group_name_H-M   'P 1'
#
loop_
_entity.id
_entity.type
_entity.pdbx_description
1 polymer ?
#
loop_
_entity_poly.entity_id
_entity_poly.type
_entity_poly.pdbx_seq_one_letter_code
_entity_poly.pdbx_strand_id
1 'polypeptide(L)' 'MGGGRPVISRQGIRTDVLWERWEAGDSIADIAKDYGITPAEVETVLRFEARYLKAV' A
#
# COMPACT_ATOMS: atom_id res chain seq x y z
N MET A 1 3.08 -21.05 5.46
CA MET A 1 4.02 -20.23 6.26
C MET A 1 3.83 -18.79 5.83
N GLY A 2 3.12 -17.98 6.63
CA GLY A 2 2.80 -16.60 6.28
C GLY A 2 4.04 -15.73 6.35
N GLY A 3 4.65 -15.42 5.20
CA GLY A 3 5.65 -14.36 5.12
C GLY A 3 5.00 -13.06 5.57
N GLY A 4 5.59 -12.42 6.58
CA GLY A 4 5.10 -11.14 7.08
C GLY A 4 5.00 -10.16 5.92
N ARG A 5 3.77 -9.77 5.58
CA ARG A 5 3.53 -8.81 4.49
C ARG A 5 4.11 -7.47 4.90
N PRO A 6 4.59 -6.66 3.94
CA PRO A 6 5.10 -5.34 4.25
C PRO A 6 4.01 -4.52 4.96
N VAL A 7 4.40 -3.81 6.01
CA VAL A 7 3.53 -2.91 6.77
C VAL A 7 4.16 -1.52 6.75
N ILE A 8 3.34 -0.51 6.54
CA ILE A 8 3.71 0.89 6.73
C ILE A 8 3.91 1.08 8.22
N SER A 9 5.18 1.02 8.65
CA SER A 9 5.61 1.01 10.05
C SER A 9 5.13 2.23 10.85
N ARG A 10 4.83 3.35 10.19
CA ARG A 10 4.32 4.56 10.82
C ARG A 10 2.89 4.43 11.33
N GLN A 11 2.09 3.54 10.74
CA GLN A 11 0.64 3.46 10.99
C GLN A 11 0.12 2.04 11.19
N GLY A 12 0.97 1.02 11.01
CA GLY A 12 0.58 -0.39 11.10
C GLY A 12 -0.35 -0.83 9.96
N ILE A 13 -0.50 -0.01 8.92
CA ILE A 13 -1.34 -0.31 7.77
C ILE A 13 -0.56 -1.26 6.86
N ARG A 14 -1.18 -2.37 6.49
CA ARG A 14 -0.58 -3.32 5.56
C ARG A 14 -0.59 -2.75 4.14
N THR A 15 0.50 -2.94 3.40
CA THR A 15 0.65 -2.43 2.03
C THR A 15 -0.33 -3.05 1.04
N ASP A 16 -0.72 -4.30 1.29
CA ASP A 16 -1.71 -5.02 0.49
C ASP A 16 -3.10 -4.38 0.56
N VAL A 17 -3.50 -3.80 1.69
CA VAL A 17 -4.79 -3.11 1.85
C VAL A 17 -4.84 -1.86 0.96
N LEU A 18 -3.73 -1.13 0.87
CA LEU A 18 -3.65 0.01 -0.05
C LEU A 18 -3.68 -0.44 -1.51
N TRP A 19 -2.99 -1.54 -1.82
CA TRP A 19 -3.01 -2.12 -3.16
C TRP A 19 -4.41 -2.58 -3.58
N GLU A 20 -5.11 -3.32 -2.73
CA GLU A 20 -6.48 -3.77 -2.98
C GLU A 20 -7.45 -2.60 -3.21
N ARG A 21 -7.32 -1.52 -2.43
CA ARG A 21 -8.11 -0.30 -2.65
C ARG A 21 -7.80 0.38 -3.97
N TRP A 22 -6.53 0.51 -4.31
CA TRP A 22 -6.11 1.07 -5.59
C TRP A 22 -6.60 0.22 -6.77
N GLU A 23 -6.52 -1.10 -6.66
CA GLU A 23 -7.03 -2.05 -7.65
C GLU A 23 -8.56 -2.00 -7.78
N ALA A 24 -9.27 -1.71 -6.68
CA ALA A 24 -10.71 -1.45 -6.69
C ALA A 24 -11.10 -0.15 -7.41
N GLY A 25 -10.12 0.67 -7.80
CA GLY A 25 -10.31 1.92 -8.54
C GLY A 25 -10.25 3.18 -7.68
N ASP A 26 -9.89 3.08 -6.39
CA ASP A 26 -9.69 4.26 -5.56
C ASP A 26 -8.47 5.07 -6.02
N SER A 27 -8.61 6.39 -6.01
CA SER A 27 -7.50 7.29 -6.32
C SER A 27 -6.49 7.34 -5.17
N ILE A 28 -5.21 7.51 -5.50
CA ILE A 28 -4.11 7.66 -4.55
C ILE A 28 -4.41 8.74 -3.49
N ALA A 29 -5.05 9.85 -3.91
CA ALA A 29 -5.43 10.94 -3.01
C ALA A 29 -6.52 10.55 -2.00
N ASP A 30 -7.50 9.75 -2.43
CA ASP A 30 -8.57 9.26 -1.54
C ASP A 30 -8.03 8.22 -0.57
N ILE A 31 -7.18 7.30 -1.03
CA ILE A 31 -6.48 6.34 -0.17
C ILE A 31 -5.61 7.08 0.85
N ALA A 32 -4.84 8.08 0.40
CA ALA A 32 -4.02 8.91 1.29
C ALA A 32 -4.87 9.57 2.38
N LYS A 33 -6.01 10.15 2.00
CA LYS A 33 -6.93 10.83 2.92
C LYS A 33 -7.59 9.86 3.91
N ASP A 34 -8.10 8.74 3.43
CA ASP A 34 -8.81 7.75 4.24
C ASP A 34 -7.90 7.11 5.30
N TYR A 35 -6.65 6.88 4.93
CA TYR A 35 -5.68 6.28 5.82
C TYR A 35 -4.85 7.32 6.60
N GLY A 36 -5.03 8.62 6.35
CA GLY A 36 -4.27 9.68 7.03
C GLY A 36 -2.78 9.71 6.64
N ILE A 37 -2.44 9.19 5.46
CA ILE A 37 -1.07 9.10 4.95
C ILE A 37 -0.84 10.12 3.84
N THR A 38 0.42 10.35 3.48
CA THR A 38 0.70 11.25 2.34
C THR A 38 0.55 10.52 1.00
N PRO A 39 0.15 11.21 -0.09
CA PRO A 39 0.10 10.61 -1.42
C PRO A 39 1.45 10.02 -1.86
N ALA A 40 2.56 10.65 -1.44
CA ALA A 40 3.92 10.16 -1.70
C ALA A 40 4.20 8.82 -1.00
N GLU A 41 3.66 8.60 0.20
CA GLU A 41 3.74 7.30 0.89
C GLU A 41 2.90 6.24 0.15
N VAL A 42 1.69 6.56 -0.28
CA VAL A 42 0.88 5.65 -1.10
C VAL A 42 1.65 5.25 -2.37
N GLU A 43 2.24 6.20 -3.07
CA GLU A 43 2.99 5.93 -4.31
C GLU A 43 4.24 5.07 -4.06
N THR A 44 4.91 5.28 -2.92
CA THR A 44 6.05 4.46 -2.47
C THR A 44 5.61 3.02 -2.20
N VAL A 45 4.47 2.86 -1.53
CA VAL A 45 3.87 1.58 -1.19
C VAL A 45 3.47 0.81 -2.44
N LEU A 46 2.77 1.46 -3.39
CA LEU A 46 2.38 0.85 -4.66
C LEU A 46 3.62 0.40 -5.46
N ARG A 47 4.68 1.21 -5.50
CA ARG A 47 5.95 0.82 -6.14
C ARG A 47 6.61 -0.38 -5.45
N PHE A 48 6.57 -0.42 -4.11
CA PHE A 48 7.14 -1.51 -3.35
C PHE A 48 6.38 -2.81 -3.63
N GLU A 49 5.05 -2.79 -3.58
CA GLU A 49 4.24 -3.98 -3.88
C GLU A 49 4.37 -4.45 -5.32
N ALA A 50 4.34 -3.54 -6.29
CA ALA A 50 4.55 -3.89 -7.69
C ALA A 50 5.89 -4.62 -7.93
N ARG A 51 6.91 -4.31 -7.11
CA ARG A 51 8.21 -5.00 -7.15
C ARG A 51 8.21 -6.31 -6.35
N TYR A 52 7.51 -6.37 -5.22
CA TYR A 52 7.38 -7.56 -4.40
C TYR A 52 6.60 -8.67 -5.12
N LEU A 53 5.46 -8.34 -5.73
CA LEU A 53 4.64 -9.28 -6.52
C LEU A 53 5.38 -9.83 -7.75
N LYS A 54 6.32 -9.07 -8.33
CA LYS A 54 7.17 -9.54 -9.44
C LYS A 54 8.32 -10.46 -9.00
N ALA A 55 8.64 -10.48 -7.70
CA ALA A 55 9.77 -11.22 -7.16
C ALA A 55 9.37 -12.58 -6.53
N VAL A 56 8.08 -12.92 -6.55
CA VAL A 56 7.49 -14.18 -6.09
C VAL A 56 7.19 -15.11 -7.26
#